data_AF-A0A1N6F7K1-F1
#
_entry.id   AF-A0A1N6F7K1-F1
#
_cell.length_a   1.000
_cell.length_b   1.000
_cell.length_c   1.000
_cell.angle_alpha   90.00
_cell.angle_beta   90.00
_cell.angle_gamma   90.00
#
_symmetry.space_group_name_H-M   'P 1'
#
loop_
_entity.id
_entity.type
_entity.pdbx_description
1 polymer ?
#
loop_
_entity_poly.entity_id
_entity_poly.type
_entity_poly.pdbx_seq_one_letter_code
_entity_poly.pdbx_strand_id
1 'polypeptide(L)'
;MATINGNDTDETIQGTDENDVINAAGGNDRVSGEGGDDTINGGDGNDVIFGDAGEGTAPGNDATPLQLSIFNVRPGSETASAANSATPGDSVIYDRVATLDDGTSISARLVLVSVSDSRLQVDLASGNGSEILLNGGNSRFRAGDEATFRLEFFNPVTGEPVALNSTATFNDLDQNSATDFEAVTLDAGSFGAYGTAADTSLAVSSGAGFVTARGTEANTPSDQDAWFSAEFDNRTAIEFTLTTRSTQSGFSMNGDLIDDVIVEPIPDGNDTLFGGAGNDTIYGQGGNDVIDGGSGNDVIEGGTGDDVITAGDGFDLVNGGAGNDEIHGGGDNDVLSGGDDADTIFVDSLGSAGVNNTTVNGGSGGDDWDVLNLGGLRSQGFKITNLVQNPENNGTPGFNGQVQLFNESTGQWANITFTDIEEIIPCFTPGTRIATARGEVPVERLKAGDRVMTRDHGLQRIRWVGRKTLGAAQLARQPELRPVLVTKGAMGQGLPERDMMVSPQHRMLVTGDRAALWFEDREVLVAALHLVNGGTIRRAEVEEVTYIHILFDQHEVVLSDGAWTESFQPGDRTLAGLDGAARAEVLALFPDLAEAEGRDGYLAARRVLKRHEAALVAV
;
A
#
# COMPACT_ATOMS: atom_id res chain seq x y z
N MET A 1 19.07 -9.01 10.95
CA MET A 1 19.98 -9.48 9.88
C MET A 1 20.91 -10.60 10.31
N ALA A 2 20.31 -11.67 10.78
CA ALA A 2 20.75 -13.03 10.54
C ALA A 2 20.67 -13.41 9.05
N THR A 3 21.09 -14.64 8.75
CA THR A 3 20.84 -15.30 7.46
C THR A 3 20.54 -16.75 7.78
N ILE A 4 19.30 -17.16 7.55
CA ILE A 4 18.76 -18.44 7.97
C ILE A 4 18.57 -19.31 6.73
N ASN A 5 19.00 -20.57 6.81
CA ASN A 5 18.93 -21.51 5.69
C ASN A 5 18.40 -22.84 6.24
N GLY A 6 17.25 -23.27 5.74
CA GLY A 6 16.70 -24.61 5.94
C GLY A 6 17.40 -25.66 5.08
N ASN A 7 16.70 -26.75 4.83
CA ASN A 7 17.17 -27.92 4.08
C ASN A 7 16.03 -28.59 3.30
N ASP A 8 16.29 -29.74 2.68
CA ASP A 8 15.32 -30.44 1.80
C ASP A 8 14.24 -31.24 2.60
N THR A 9 13.72 -30.72 3.73
CA THR A 9 12.68 -31.37 4.56
C THR A 9 11.76 -30.37 5.25
N ASP A 10 10.45 -30.69 5.33
CA ASP A 10 9.43 -29.97 6.12
C ASP A 10 9.98 -29.40 7.45
N GLU A 11 10.20 -28.08 7.48
CA GLU A 11 10.79 -27.32 8.58
C GLU A 11 9.83 -26.27 9.15
N THR A 12 10.19 -25.74 10.31
CA THR A 12 9.54 -24.57 10.90
C THR A 12 10.65 -23.59 11.24
N ILE A 13 10.64 -22.45 10.57
CA ILE A 13 11.74 -21.49 10.51
C ILE A 13 11.22 -20.14 11.00
N GLN A 14 12.01 -19.50 11.84
CA GLN A 14 11.67 -18.23 12.47
C GLN A 14 12.85 -17.28 12.32
N GLY A 15 12.59 -16.06 11.90
CA GLY A 15 13.54 -14.95 11.84
C GLY A 15 13.81 -14.35 13.21
N THR A 16 14.07 -13.05 13.21
CA THR A 16 14.42 -12.23 14.36
C THR A 16 13.89 -10.82 14.13
N ASP A 17 13.76 -10.04 15.20
CA ASP A 17 13.26 -8.65 15.21
C ASP A 17 14.18 -7.62 14.46
N GLU A 18 15.08 -8.10 13.59
CA GLU A 18 15.90 -7.31 12.68
C GLU A 18 15.84 -7.90 11.26
N ASN A 19 15.58 -7.08 10.23
CA ASN A 19 15.73 -7.36 8.78
C ASN A 19 16.58 -8.62 8.42
N ASP A 20 15.95 -9.74 8.12
CA ASP A 20 16.56 -11.05 7.94
C ASP A 20 16.55 -11.53 6.48
N VAL A 21 17.34 -12.58 6.23
CA VAL A 21 17.35 -13.27 4.93
C VAL A 21 17.16 -14.76 5.17
N ILE A 22 15.96 -15.25 4.87
CA ILE A 22 15.53 -16.62 5.15
C ILE A 22 15.36 -17.38 3.82
N ASN A 23 15.95 -18.57 3.73
CA ASN A 23 15.74 -19.51 2.62
C ASN A 23 15.33 -20.85 3.21
N ALA A 24 14.07 -21.29 3.06
CA ALA A 24 13.61 -22.56 3.60
C ALA A 24 14.15 -23.76 2.80
N ALA A 25 14.28 -23.56 1.48
CA ALA A 25 14.91 -24.40 0.46
C ALA A 25 13.98 -25.47 -0.14
N GLY A 26 13.42 -26.39 0.64
CA GLY A 26 12.41 -27.28 0.10
C GLY A 26 11.84 -28.29 1.08
N GLY A 27 10.53 -28.46 1.05
CA GLY A 27 9.79 -29.13 2.10
C GLY A 27 8.31 -28.83 1.95
N ASN A 28 7.63 -28.66 3.07
CA ASN A 28 6.35 -27.96 3.16
C ASN A 28 6.52 -27.13 4.42
N ASP A 29 7.24 -26.03 4.25
CA ASP A 29 7.88 -25.31 5.31
C ASP A 29 6.94 -24.25 5.89
N ARG A 30 7.20 -23.87 7.13
CA ARG A 30 6.47 -22.79 7.79
C ARG A 30 7.45 -21.72 8.25
N VAL A 31 7.34 -20.52 7.69
CA VAL A 31 8.35 -19.48 7.82
C VAL A 31 7.73 -18.18 8.32
N SER A 32 8.36 -17.56 9.31
CA SER A 32 8.05 -16.22 9.87
C SER A 32 9.34 -15.40 9.82
N GLY A 33 9.27 -14.15 9.39
CA GLY A 33 10.36 -13.18 9.54
C GLY A 33 10.41 -12.59 10.96
N GLU A 34 9.25 -12.46 11.60
CA GLU A 34 8.95 -11.85 12.90
C GLU A 34 8.90 -10.31 12.91
N GLY A 35 9.84 -9.60 12.29
CA GLY A 35 9.72 -8.14 12.17
C GLY A 35 11.00 -7.39 11.81
N GLY A 36 10.79 -6.22 11.20
CA GLY A 36 11.81 -5.52 10.40
C GLY A 36 11.54 -5.77 8.91
N ASP A 37 12.32 -5.17 8.00
CA ASP A 37 12.11 -5.42 6.56
C ASP A 37 12.87 -6.69 6.12
N ASP A 38 12.15 -7.80 5.96
CA ASP A 38 12.67 -9.15 5.78
C ASP A 38 12.73 -9.60 4.31
N THR A 39 13.50 -10.64 4.04
CA THR A 39 13.53 -11.31 2.72
C THR A 39 13.42 -12.81 2.90
N ILE A 40 12.25 -13.35 2.55
CA ILE A 40 11.90 -14.76 2.78
C ILE A 40 11.68 -15.46 1.45
N ASN A 41 12.25 -16.65 1.33
CA ASN A 41 12.15 -17.52 0.16
C ASN A 41 11.81 -18.94 0.62
N GLY A 42 10.61 -19.42 0.32
CA GLY A 42 10.15 -20.78 0.61
C GLY A 42 11.01 -21.80 -0.17
N GLY A 43 10.71 -21.97 -1.46
CA GLY A 43 11.52 -22.76 -2.37
C GLY A 43 10.73 -23.86 -3.07
N ASP A 44 11.15 -25.12 -2.90
CA ASP A 44 10.49 -26.30 -3.50
C ASP A 44 9.52 -26.95 -2.48
N GLY A 45 8.22 -26.63 -2.49
CA GLY A 45 7.30 -27.12 -1.47
C GLY A 45 5.92 -26.47 -1.49
N ASN A 46 4.97 -26.93 -0.67
CA ASN A 46 3.77 -26.12 -0.37
C ASN A 46 4.02 -25.44 0.97
N ASP A 47 4.49 -24.20 0.93
CA ASP A 47 4.99 -23.49 2.08
C ASP A 47 3.92 -22.55 2.66
N VAL A 48 4.07 -22.18 3.94
CA VAL A 48 3.30 -21.09 4.54
C VAL A 48 4.25 -20.03 5.07
N ILE A 49 4.18 -18.85 4.49
CA ILE A 49 5.08 -17.73 4.71
C ILE A 49 4.31 -16.59 5.36
N PHE A 50 4.93 -15.99 6.37
CA PHE A 50 4.52 -14.79 7.07
C PHE A 50 5.69 -13.80 6.95
N GLY A 51 5.40 -12.56 6.58
CA GLY A 51 6.37 -11.46 6.66
C GLY A 51 6.84 -11.29 8.08
N ASP A 52 5.97 -10.70 8.92
CA ASP A 52 6.19 -10.59 10.36
C ASP A 52 5.86 -11.90 11.12
N ALA A 53 5.33 -11.75 12.34
CA ALA A 53 5.06 -12.82 13.29
C ALA A 53 3.98 -13.80 12.78
N GLY A 54 4.43 -14.96 12.30
CA GLY A 54 3.57 -16.02 11.81
C GLY A 54 3.04 -16.97 12.88
N GLU A 55 1.72 -17.09 12.97
CA GLU A 55 1.00 -18.13 13.74
C GLU A 55 1.70 -19.50 13.65
N GLY A 56 1.97 -20.18 14.76
CA GLY A 56 2.54 -21.53 14.76
C GLY A 56 3.93 -21.72 14.13
N THR A 57 4.66 -20.66 13.76
CA THR A 57 6.08 -20.74 13.32
C THR A 57 7.05 -20.96 14.49
N ALA A 58 6.59 -20.73 15.71
CA ALA A 58 6.65 -21.79 16.72
C ALA A 58 5.44 -21.68 17.66
N PRO A 59 5.07 -22.77 18.36
CA PRO A 59 4.05 -22.72 19.40
C PRO A 59 4.68 -22.13 20.66
N GLY A 60 4.55 -20.81 20.79
CA GLY A 60 4.48 -20.22 22.11
C GLY A 60 3.37 -20.92 22.90
N ASN A 61 3.64 -21.20 24.17
CA ASN A 61 2.66 -21.88 25.01
C ASN A 61 1.80 -20.80 25.66
N ASP A 62 0.49 -20.85 25.42
CA ASP A 62 -0.49 -19.98 26.08
C ASP A 62 -0.25 -19.96 27.59
N ALA A 63 0.04 -18.76 28.10
CA ALA A 63 0.51 -18.55 29.45
C ALA A 63 -0.20 -17.37 30.11
N THR A 64 -0.54 -17.54 31.39
CA THR A 64 -1.07 -16.44 32.23
C THR A 64 -0.17 -15.20 32.14
N PRO A 65 -0.73 -13.97 32.13
CA PRO A 65 0.03 -12.72 32.09
C PRO A 65 1.21 -12.66 33.06
N LEU A 66 2.29 -11.99 32.65
CA LEU A 66 3.56 -12.02 33.35
C LEU A 66 3.47 -11.40 34.74
N GLN A 67 3.79 -12.21 35.75
CA GLN A 67 3.87 -11.81 37.16
C GLN A 67 5.33 -11.84 37.65
N LEU A 68 6.01 -10.71 37.58
CA LEU A 68 7.19 -10.46 38.40
C LEU A 68 6.76 -10.14 39.84
N SER A 69 7.46 -10.71 40.82
CA SER A 69 7.22 -10.39 42.22
C SER A 69 8.49 -10.54 43.03
N ILE A 70 8.83 -9.53 43.84
CA ILE A 70 9.98 -9.57 44.76
C ILE A 70 9.93 -10.77 45.75
N PHE A 71 8.74 -11.34 46.00
CA PHE A 71 8.58 -12.53 46.85
C PHE A 71 8.91 -13.85 46.14
N ASN A 72 9.04 -13.81 44.81
CA ASN A 72 9.34 -14.95 43.96
C ASN A 72 10.80 -14.99 43.49
N VAL A 73 11.64 -14.03 43.90
CA VAL A 73 13.07 -14.01 43.55
C VAL A 73 13.76 -15.26 44.08
N ARG A 74 14.41 -16.01 43.18
CA ARG A 74 15.12 -17.24 43.51
C ARG A 74 16.33 -16.90 44.40
N PRO A 75 16.42 -17.40 45.65
CA PRO A 75 17.45 -16.99 46.58
C PRO A 75 18.87 -17.23 46.07
N GLY A 76 19.68 -16.16 46.02
CA GLY A 76 21.07 -16.21 45.54
C GLY A 76 21.23 -16.33 44.02
N SER A 77 20.18 -15.99 43.24
CA SER A 77 20.28 -15.88 41.77
C SER A 77 20.76 -14.51 41.28
N GLU A 78 20.65 -13.47 42.10
CA GLU A 78 21.19 -12.13 41.86
C GLU A 78 22.72 -12.19 41.63
N THR A 79 23.19 -11.68 40.50
CA THR A 79 24.63 -11.56 40.22
C THR A 79 25.21 -10.23 40.69
N ALA A 80 24.37 -9.20 40.80
CA ALA A 80 24.76 -7.87 41.25
C ALA A 80 25.36 -7.92 42.66
N SER A 81 26.47 -7.18 42.87
CA SER A 81 27.28 -7.30 44.09
C SER A 81 26.63 -6.72 45.35
N ALA A 82 25.67 -5.80 45.18
CA ALA A 82 24.88 -5.16 46.21
C ALA A 82 23.63 -4.50 45.59
N ALA A 83 22.68 -4.10 46.44
CA ALA A 83 21.57 -3.24 46.06
C ALA A 83 22.07 -1.96 45.35
N ASN A 84 21.31 -1.51 44.33
CA ASN A 84 21.63 -0.34 43.50
C ASN A 84 23.01 -0.45 42.79
N SER A 85 23.51 -1.66 42.53
CA SER A 85 24.83 -1.94 41.95
C SER A 85 24.81 -2.80 40.67
N ALA A 86 23.64 -3.04 40.07
CA ALA A 86 23.57 -3.82 38.83
C ALA A 86 24.24 -3.08 37.66
N THR A 87 24.94 -3.82 36.82
CA THR A 87 25.65 -3.36 35.62
C THR A 87 25.27 -4.21 34.40
N PRO A 88 25.44 -3.73 33.16
CA PRO A 88 25.15 -4.53 31.96
C PRO A 88 25.77 -5.94 32.01
N GLY A 89 24.92 -6.96 31.85
CA GLY A 89 25.22 -8.38 32.03
C GLY A 89 24.85 -8.96 33.41
N ASP A 90 24.50 -8.13 34.39
CA ASP A 90 23.95 -8.61 35.66
C ASP A 90 22.50 -9.12 35.49
N SER A 91 22.13 -10.12 36.29
CA SER A 91 20.81 -10.75 36.22
C SER A 91 20.29 -11.25 37.57
N VAL A 92 19.00 -11.57 37.60
CA VAL A 92 18.29 -12.24 38.70
C VAL A 92 17.27 -13.21 38.11
N ILE A 93 16.89 -14.25 38.86
CA ILE A 93 15.81 -15.17 38.47
C ILE A 93 14.57 -14.92 39.33
N TYR A 94 13.43 -14.74 38.67
CA TYR A 94 12.10 -14.77 39.26
C TYR A 94 11.47 -16.15 38.99
N ASP A 95 11.01 -16.82 40.04
CA ASP A 95 10.29 -18.09 39.92
C ASP A 95 8.78 -17.88 39.71
N ARG A 96 8.12 -18.76 38.96
CA ARG A 96 6.66 -18.73 38.73
C ARG A 96 6.15 -17.39 38.16
N VAL A 97 6.76 -16.92 37.08
CA VAL A 97 6.36 -15.69 36.39
C VAL A 97 5.14 -15.87 35.49
N ALA A 98 4.91 -17.10 35.02
CA ALA A 98 3.77 -17.46 34.19
C ALA A 98 3.37 -18.91 34.49
N THR A 99 2.17 -19.30 34.07
CA THR A 99 1.67 -20.68 34.13
C THR A 99 1.04 -21.03 32.79
N LEU A 100 1.45 -22.15 32.21
CA LEU A 100 0.89 -22.69 30.97
C LEU A 100 -0.48 -23.33 31.24
N ASP A 101 -1.25 -23.53 30.17
CA ASP A 101 -2.56 -24.19 30.17
C ASP A 101 -2.57 -25.60 30.83
N ASP A 102 -1.47 -26.35 30.75
CA ASP A 102 -1.32 -27.67 31.39
C ASP A 102 -0.98 -27.59 32.90
N GLY A 103 -0.81 -26.38 33.44
CA GLY A 103 -0.40 -26.09 34.81
C GLY A 103 1.12 -26.04 35.04
N THR A 104 1.93 -26.16 34.00
CA THR A 104 3.39 -26.00 34.08
C THR A 104 3.74 -24.56 34.42
N SER A 105 4.50 -24.36 35.50
CA SER A 105 4.94 -23.03 35.92
C SER A 105 6.29 -22.68 35.31
N ILE A 106 6.40 -21.46 34.79
CA ILE A 106 7.56 -20.92 34.10
C ILE A 106 8.32 -19.97 35.03
N SER A 107 9.65 -19.92 34.90
CA SER A 107 10.50 -18.93 35.58
C SER A 107 11.14 -18.03 34.53
N ALA A 108 11.53 -16.81 34.93
CA ALA A 108 12.30 -15.94 34.04
C ALA A 108 13.59 -15.43 34.68
N ARG A 109 14.57 -15.14 33.82
CA ARG A 109 15.77 -14.39 34.17
C ARG A 109 15.64 -12.97 33.64
N LEU A 110 15.58 -12.01 34.56
CA LEU A 110 15.72 -10.60 34.21
C LEU A 110 17.22 -10.27 34.09
N VAL A 111 17.64 -9.75 32.94
CA VAL A 111 19.02 -9.36 32.61
C VAL A 111 19.05 -7.86 32.32
N LEU A 112 19.99 -7.14 32.92
CA LEU A 112 20.28 -5.75 32.53
C LEU A 112 21.13 -5.77 31.24
N VAL A 113 20.57 -5.32 30.12
CA VAL A 113 21.25 -5.33 28.81
C VAL A 113 22.08 -4.06 28.63
N SER A 114 21.52 -2.90 28.94
CA SER A 114 22.16 -1.60 28.70
C SER A 114 21.76 -0.55 29.73
N VAL A 115 22.57 0.52 29.86
CA VAL A 115 22.20 1.77 30.55
C VAL A 115 22.71 2.96 29.76
N SER A 116 21.92 4.03 29.62
CA SER A 116 22.34 5.23 28.88
C SER A 116 23.38 6.07 29.64
N ASP A 117 23.41 5.99 30.98
CA ASP A 117 24.50 6.50 31.81
C ASP A 117 25.01 5.42 32.78
N SER A 118 26.32 5.13 32.70
CA SER A 118 27.08 4.27 33.64
C SER A 118 26.95 4.59 35.14
N ARG A 119 26.38 5.74 35.49
CA ARG A 119 26.15 6.22 36.86
C ARG A 119 24.72 5.97 37.33
N LEU A 120 23.80 5.60 36.43
CA LEU A 120 22.43 5.18 36.77
C LEU A 120 22.52 4.01 37.75
N GLN A 121 21.72 4.07 38.81
CA GLN A 121 21.70 3.03 39.83
C GLN A 121 20.51 2.13 39.56
N VAL A 122 20.78 0.89 39.17
CA VAL A 122 19.75 -0.12 38.87
C VAL A 122 19.72 -1.14 40.00
N ASP A 123 18.51 -1.49 40.44
CA ASP A 123 18.23 -2.63 41.30
C ASP A 123 17.34 -3.63 40.54
N LEU A 124 17.76 -4.89 40.52
CA LEU A 124 17.04 -5.96 39.80
C LEU A 124 16.12 -6.76 40.72
N ALA A 125 16.31 -6.67 42.03
CA ALA A 125 15.49 -7.29 43.05
C ALA A 125 15.83 -6.67 44.42
N SER A 126 14.83 -6.37 45.25
CA SER A 126 14.91 -5.82 46.62
C SER A 126 14.95 -4.27 46.79
N GLY A 127 14.80 -3.51 45.71
CA GLY A 127 14.73 -2.04 45.76
C GLY A 127 13.39 -1.48 46.28
N ASN A 128 13.31 -1.14 47.58
CA ASN A 128 12.21 -0.38 48.24
C ASN A 128 10.75 -0.88 48.06
N GLY A 129 10.51 -2.02 47.40
CA GLY A 129 9.18 -2.60 47.21
C GLY A 129 8.75 -2.78 45.75
N SER A 130 9.60 -2.42 44.78
CA SER A 130 9.39 -2.66 43.35
C SER A 130 10.25 -3.81 42.85
N GLU A 131 9.79 -4.50 41.82
CA GLU A 131 10.50 -5.57 41.11
C GLU A 131 11.74 -5.03 40.41
N ILE A 132 11.57 -4.01 39.57
CA ILE A 132 12.67 -3.29 38.92
C ILE A 132 12.73 -1.87 39.47
N LEU A 133 13.94 -1.40 39.78
CA LEU A 133 14.14 -0.07 40.35
C LEU A 133 15.23 0.70 39.61
N LEU A 134 14.85 1.86 39.04
CA LEU A 134 15.78 2.86 38.54
C LEU A 134 15.90 4.00 39.55
N ASN A 135 17.11 4.29 39.98
CA ASN A 135 17.38 5.32 40.98
C ASN A 135 18.18 6.48 40.36
N GLY A 136 17.44 7.52 39.98
CA GLY A 136 17.98 8.82 39.57
C GLY A 136 18.74 9.58 40.67
N GLY A 137 18.89 9.02 41.87
CA GLY A 137 19.65 9.59 42.98
C GLY A 137 19.05 10.87 43.55
N ASN A 138 17.74 11.10 43.35
CA ASN A 138 17.05 12.37 43.58
C ASN A 138 17.69 13.55 42.84
N SER A 139 18.17 13.32 41.62
CA SER A 139 18.86 14.30 40.77
C SER A 139 18.08 14.55 39.48
N ARG A 140 17.54 15.77 39.33
CA ARG A 140 16.95 16.29 38.08
C ARG A 140 17.83 16.25 36.82
N PHE A 141 19.12 15.91 36.98
CA PHE A 141 20.06 15.74 35.87
C PHE A 141 20.13 14.28 35.37
N ARG A 142 19.24 13.40 35.87
CA ARG A 142 19.08 11.99 35.48
C ARG A 142 17.66 11.64 35.04
N ALA A 143 16.74 12.60 35.05
CA ALA A 143 15.44 12.38 34.44
C ALA A 143 15.65 12.18 32.93
N GLY A 144 15.13 11.07 32.40
CA GLY A 144 15.46 10.62 31.04
C GLY A 144 16.73 9.76 30.92
N ASP A 145 17.36 9.34 32.03
CA ASP A 145 18.31 8.21 31.97
C ASP A 145 17.49 6.91 31.74
N GLU A 146 18.04 5.97 30.98
CA GLU A 146 17.37 4.78 30.47
C GLU A 146 18.14 3.51 30.83
N ALA A 147 17.41 2.41 31.01
CA ALA A 147 17.98 1.07 31.17
C ALA A 147 17.18 0.04 30.35
N THR A 148 17.88 -0.74 29.51
CA THR A 148 17.30 -1.81 28.70
C THR A 148 17.43 -3.14 29.43
N PHE A 149 16.36 -3.93 29.44
CA PHE A 149 16.29 -5.23 30.09
C PHE A 149 15.84 -6.30 29.10
N ARG A 150 16.33 -7.52 29.31
CA ARG A 150 15.79 -8.75 28.69
C ARG A 150 15.21 -9.65 29.76
N LEU A 151 14.04 -10.22 29.51
CA LEU A 151 13.38 -11.17 30.40
C LEU A 151 13.30 -12.55 29.73
N GLU A 152 14.24 -13.45 30.05
CA GLU A 152 14.38 -14.78 29.42
C GLU A 152 13.51 -15.84 30.11
N PHE A 153 12.57 -16.46 29.40
CA PHE A 153 11.66 -17.48 29.94
C PHE A 153 12.22 -18.91 29.83
N PHE A 154 12.11 -19.69 30.90
CA PHE A 154 12.59 -21.07 30.92
C PHE A 154 11.80 -21.96 31.89
N ASN A 155 11.79 -23.26 31.61
CA ASN A 155 11.19 -24.26 32.48
C ASN A 155 12.09 -24.46 33.73
N PRO A 156 11.60 -24.23 34.97
CA PRO A 156 12.43 -24.28 36.17
C PRO A 156 12.93 -25.68 36.54
N VAL A 157 12.36 -26.75 35.96
CA VAL A 157 12.73 -28.15 36.24
C VAL A 157 13.80 -28.65 35.27
N THR A 158 13.66 -28.35 33.97
CA THR A 158 14.63 -28.78 32.95
C THR A 158 15.76 -27.78 32.73
N GLY A 159 15.48 -26.48 32.90
CA GLY A 159 16.39 -25.37 32.56
C GLY A 159 16.35 -24.97 31.08
N GLU A 160 15.54 -25.63 30.25
CA GLU A 160 15.38 -25.31 28.83
C GLU A 160 14.54 -24.05 28.65
N PRO A 161 14.84 -23.20 27.64
CA PRO A 161 13.99 -22.08 27.24
C PRO A 161 12.56 -22.53 26.91
N VAL A 162 11.59 -21.64 27.09
CA VAL A 162 10.18 -21.88 26.75
C VAL A 162 9.63 -20.65 26.04
N ALA A 163 9.11 -20.80 24.83
CA ALA A 163 8.36 -19.77 24.14
C ALA A 163 6.96 -19.63 24.77
N LEU A 164 6.50 -18.40 24.99
CA LEU A 164 5.20 -18.08 25.59
C LEU A 164 4.37 -17.19 24.67
N ASN A 165 3.05 -17.40 24.70
CA ASN A 165 2.05 -16.42 24.29
C ASN A 165 1.51 -15.78 25.56
N SER A 166 1.69 -14.47 25.75
CA SER A 166 1.29 -13.81 27.00
C SER A 166 1.23 -12.28 26.91
N THR A 167 0.83 -11.66 28.02
CA THR A 167 0.75 -10.19 28.16
C THR A 167 1.74 -9.72 29.22
N ALA A 168 2.50 -8.67 28.90
CA ALA A 168 3.31 -7.91 29.84
C ALA A 168 2.60 -6.59 30.19
N THR A 169 2.04 -6.48 31.41
CA THR A 169 1.45 -5.23 31.90
C THR A 169 2.46 -4.47 32.75
N PHE A 170 2.84 -3.27 32.34
CA PHE A 170 3.63 -2.32 33.13
C PHE A 170 2.69 -1.36 33.87
N ASN A 171 2.83 -1.28 35.20
CA ASN A 171 1.98 -0.43 36.04
C ASN A 171 2.68 0.89 36.42
N ASP A 172 1.89 1.88 36.87
CA ASP A 172 2.31 3.08 37.60
C ASP A 172 3.27 4.04 36.85
N LEU A 173 3.04 4.31 35.57
CA LEU A 173 3.88 5.27 34.83
C LEU A 173 3.56 6.72 35.24
N ASP A 174 4.38 7.30 36.13
CA ASP A 174 4.20 8.65 36.66
C ASP A 174 4.81 9.77 35.78
N GLN A 175 4.34 10.99 36.00
CA GLN A 175 4.99 12.23 35.58
C GLN A 175 5.13 13.25 36.73
N ASN A 176 6.36 13.73 36.94
CA ASN A 176 6.66 14.90 37.78
C ASN A 176 6.55 16.22 36.98
N SER A 177 6.95 16.20 35.70
CA SER A 177 6.77 17.30 34.73
C SER A 177 6.96 16.81 33.30
N ALA A 178 6.64 17.63 32.29
CA ALA A 178 6.72 17.27 30.87
C ALA A 178 8.11 16.81 30.34
N THR A 179 9.18 16.91 31.14
CA THR A 179 10.52 16.37 30.85
C THR A 179 11.08 15.52 32.01
N ASP A 180 10.20 14.98 32.85
CA ASP A 180 10.51 14.22 34.07
C ASP A 180 9.36 13.24 34.31
N PHE A 181 9.38 12.14 33.58
CA PHE A 181 8.36 11.10 33.52
C PHE A 181 9.00 9.70 33.54
N GLU A 182 8.23 8.71 33.97
CA GLU A 182 8.48 7.31 33.66
C GLU A 182 7.93 7.00 32.26
N ALA A 183 8.65 6.12 31.57
CA ALA A 183 8.21 5.56 30.31
C ALA A 183 8.69 4.11 30.17
N VAL A 184 7.92 3.34 29.44
CA VAL A 184 8.29 2.03 28.90
C VAL A 184 8.42 2.21 27.40
N THR A 185 9.54 1.78 26.85
CA THR A 185 9.76 1.67 25.41
C THR A 185 9.96 0.20 25.09
N LEU A 186 9.04 -0.36 24.32
CA LEU A 186 9.13 -1.71 23.78
C LEU A 186 9.76 -1.66 22.39
N ASP A 187 10.54 -2.70 22.09
CA ASP A 187 10.90 -3.00 20.71
C ASP A 187 9.64 -3.47 19.97
N ALA A 188 9.36 -2.88 18.81
CA ALA A 188 8.16 -3.20 18.04
C ALA A 188 8.17 -4.67 17.58
N GLY A 189 9.33 -5.18 17.15
CA GLY A 189 9.44 -6.55 16.64
C GLY A 189 9.27 -7.64 17.72
N SER A 190 9.16 -7.29 19.00
CA SER A 190 8.99 -8.23 20.12
C SER A 190 7.54 -8.39 20.60
N PHE A 191 6.58 -7.63 20.07
CA PHE A 191 5.20 -7.56 20.55
C PHE A 191 4.23 -7.31 19.38
N GLY A 192 3.12 -8.04 19.28
CA GLY A 192 2.15 -7.86 18.19
C GLY A 192 1.15 -6.73 18.44
N ALA A 193 0.86 -6.40 19.70
CA ALA A 193 -0.08 -5.35 20.06
C ALA A 193 0.25 -4.70 21.42
N TYR A 194 -0.26 -3.49 21.63
CA TYR A 194 -0.26 -2.84 22.94
C TYR A 194 -1.67 -2.41 23.35
N GLY A 195 -1.88 -2.22 24.65
CA GLY A 195 -3.16 -1.86 25.24
C GLY A 195 -3.07 -0.76 26.29
N THR A 196 -4.08 0.09 26.32
CA THR A 196 -4.27 1.15 27.33
C THR A 196 -5.74 1.28 27.73
N ALA A 197 -6.03 1.95 28.85
CA ALA A 197 -7.40 2.30 29.22
C ALA A 197 -8.00 3.33 28.25
N ALA A 198 -9.32 3.32 28.05
CA ALA A 198 -10.00 4.25 27.12
C ALA A 198 -9.84 5.74 27.49
N ASP A 199 -9.61 6.05 28.76
CA ASP A 199 -9.29 7.36 29.32
C ASP A 199 -7.85 7.47 29.85
N THR A 200 -6.91 6.74 29.23
CA THR A 200 -5.51 6.65 29.66
C THR A 200 -4.83 7.99 29.95
N SER A 201 -4.12 8.00 31.08
CA SER A 201 -3.16 9.04 31.50
C SER A 201 -1.77 8.83 30.89
N LEU A 202 -1.65 8.01 29.85
CA LEU A 202 -0.42 7.78 29.09
C LEU A 202 -0.44 8.54 27.76
N ALA A 203 0.74 8.98 27.32
CA ALA A 203 0.96 9.41 25.95
C ALA A 203 1.76 8.31 25.25
N VAL A 204 1.08 7.52 24.43
CA VAL A 204 1.73 6.48 23.61
C VAL A 204 2.15 7.07 22.27
N SER A 205 3.29 6.61 21.76
CA SER A 205 3.76 6.90 20.40
C SER A 205 4.53 5.71 19.84
N SER A 206 4.11 5.23 18.68
CA SER A 206 4.85 4.29 17.83
C SER A 206 5.73 5.04 16.83
N GLY A 207 6.85 4.43 16.45
CA GLY A 207 7.69 4.89 15.34
C GLY A 207 9.15 4.42 15.41
N ALA A 208 9.75 4.19 14.25
CA ALA A 208 11.14 3.73 14.09
C ALA A 208 11.45 2.41 14.82
N GLY A 209 10.53 1.44 14.76
CA GLY A 209 10.70 0.12 15.39
C GLY A 209 10.50 0.10 16.90
N PHE A 210 9.88 1.13 17.49
CA PHE A 210 9.60 1.16 18.93
C PHE A 210 8.20 1.69 19.25
N VAL A 211 7.63 1.19 20.35
CA VAL A 211 6.43 1.76 20.98
C VAL A 211 6.80 2.30 22.35
N THR A 212 6.66 3.60 22.54
CA THR A 212 6.91 4.27 23.83
C THR A 212 5.62 4.73 24.46
N ALA A 213 5.32 4.22 25.66
CA ALA A 213 4.28 4.73 26.53
C ALA A 213 4.92 5.52 27.69
N ARG A 214 4.53 6.80 27.86
CA ARG A 214 5.03 7.65 28.96
C ARG A 214 3.88 8.17 29.83
N GLY A 215 4.13 8.28 31.13
CA GLY A 215 3.20 8.92 32.06
C GLY A 215 2.96 10.39 31.71
N THR A 216 1.72 10.88 31.85
CA THR A 216 1.37 12.30 31.63
C THR A 216 1.03 13.06 32.92
N GLU A 217 0.70 12.37 34.01
CA GLU A 217 0.50 12.95 35.35
C GLU A 217 0.97 11.99 36.46
N ALA A 218 0.75 12.35 37.73
CA ALA A 218 1.18 11.55 38.87
C ALA A 218 0.03 10.66 39.38
N ASN A 219 0.27 9.36 39.41
CA ASN A 219 -0.68 8.27 39.47
C ASN A 219 -0.50 7.44 40.76
N THR A 220 -1.08 6.25 40.79
CA THR A 220 -0.82 5.25 41.84
C THR A 220 -0.78 3.84 41.23
N PRO A 221 -0.14 2.85 41.89
CA PRO A 221 -0.02 1.49 41.33
C PRO A 221 -1.34 0.79 40.98
N SER A 222 -2.47 1.22 41.55
CA SER A 222 -3.81 0.69 41.28
C SER A 222 -4.59 1.46 40.21
N ASP A 223 -3.97 2.48 39.61
CA ASP A 223 -4.60 3.37 38.62
C ASP A 223 -4.37 2.83 37.21
N GLN A 224 -5.38 2.18 36.64
CA GLN A 224 -5.26 1.49 35.35
C GLN A 224 -5.11 2.46 34.17
N ASP A 225 -5.51 3.72 34.34
CA ASP A 225 -5.33 4.78 33.35
C ASP A 225 -3.83 5.00 33.05
N ALA A 226 -2.96 4.66 34.01
CA ALA A 226 -1.50 4.73 33.93
C ALA A 226 -0.82 3.38 33.67
N TRP A 227 -1.57 2.35 33.27
CA TRP A 227 -1.04 1.03 32.91
C TRP A 227 -0.87 0.89 31.40
N PHE A 228 0.18 0.18 31.01
CA PHE A 228 0.50 -0.13 29.62
C PHE A 228 0.69 -1.64 29.48
N SER A 229 -0.22 -2.30 28.77
CA SER A 229 -0.08 -3.72 28.44
C SER A 229 0.53 -3.89 27.06
N ALA A 230 1.29 -4.95 26.84
CA ALA A 230 1.68 -5.39 25.52
C ALA A 230 1.59 -6.91 25.40
N GLU A 231 1.06 -7.35 24.26
CA GLU A 231 0.83 -8.75 23.91
C GLU A 231 2.00 -9.21 23.06
N PHE A 232 2.54 -10.38 23.40
CA PHE A 232 3.65 -10.99 22.68
C PHE A 232 3.38 -12.49 22.53
N ASP A 233 3.69 -12.98 21.35
CA ASP A 233 3.48 -14.38 21.00
C ASP A 233 4.80 -15.04 20.65
N ASN A 234 4.88 -16.33 20.98
CA ASN A 234 6.02 -17.18 20.65
C ASN A 234 7.40 -16.70 21.18
N ARG A 235 7.46 -15.84 22.20
CA ARG A 235 8.74 -15.28 22.69
C ARG A 235 9.37 -16.13 23.78
N THR A 236 10.64 -16.50 23.58
CA THR A 236 11.51 -17.10 24.62
C THR A 236 12.17 -16.05 25.51
N ALA A 237 12.19 -14.79 25.07
CA ALA A 237 12.49 -13.62 25.89
C ALA A 237 11.82 -12.38 25.29
N ILE A 238 11.49 -11.40 26.13
CA ILE A 238 11.11 -10.04 25.69
C ILE A 238 12.19 -9.04 26.08
N GLU A 239 12.43 -8.02 25.25
CA GLU A 239 13.26 -6.87 25.61
C GLU A 239 12.41 -5.60 25.77
N PHE A 240 12.78 -4.76 26.75
CA PHE A 240 12.11 -3.49 27.03
C PHE A 240 13.07 -2.49 27.68
N THR A 241 12.88 -1.21 27.39
CA THR A 241 13.65 -0.10 27.97
C THR A 241 12.78 0.71 28.92
N LEU A 242 13.32 1.02 30.09
CA LEU A 242 12.66 1.78 31.14
C LEU A 242 13.35 3.13 31.34
N THR A 243 12.56 4.20 31.40
CA THR A 243 13.03 5.59 31.55
C THR A 243 12.80 6.10 32.97
N THR A 244 13.82 6.63 33.63
CA THR A 244 13.72 7.10 35.03
C THR A 244 13.29 8.57 35.13
N ARG A 245 12.53 8.87 36.19
CA ARG A 245 12.31 10.23 36.70
C ARG A 245 13.53 10.76 37.45
N SER A 246 13.48 12.04 37.83
CA SER A 246 14.42 12.67 38.76
C SER A 246 14.39 12.10 40.17
N THR A 247 13.27 11.44 40.53
CA THR A 247 13.02 10.73 41.78
C THR A 247 13.42 9.26 41.68
N GLN A 248 13.01 8.45 42.64
CA GLN A 248 13.09 7.00 42.55
C GLN A 248 11.96 6.50 41.64
N SER A 249 12.30 5.68 40.64
CA SER A 249 11.37 5.08 39.68
C SER A 249 11.30 3.58 39.90
N GLY A 250 10.09 3.06 40.11
CA GLY A 250 9.84 1.64 40.35
C GLY A 250 8.88 1.11 39.29
N PHE A 251 9.19 -0.07 38.74
CA PHE A 251 8.36 -0.70 37.72
C PHE A 251 7.99 -2.12 38.18
N SER A 252 6.75 -2.49 37.92
CA SER A 252 6.18 -3.80 38.24
C SER A 252 5.50 -4.42 37.02
N MET A 253 5.47 -5.74 37.01
CA MET A 253 4.57 -6.55 36.18
C MET A 253 3.80 -7.45 37.14
N ASN A 254 2.63 -7.02 37.61
CA ASN A 254 1.87 -7.73 38.64
C ASN A 254 1.09 -8.95 38.12
N GLY A 255 0.93 -9.09 36.80
CA GLY A 255 0.08 -10.10 36.15
C GLY A 255 -1.41 -9.71 36.11
N ASP A 256 -1.76 -8.48 36.47
CA ASP A 256 -3.11 -7.96 36.28
C ASP A 256 -3.24 -7.36 34.86
N LEU A 257 -4.45 -7.37 34.30
CA LEU A 257 -4.78 -6.80 32.99
C LEU A 257 -5.60 -5.53 33.15
N ILE A 258 -5.66 -4.71 32.08
CA ILE A 258 -6.47 -3.49 32.02
C ILE A 258 -7.94 -3.88 31.75
N ASP A 259 -8.86 -3.37 32.56
CA ASP A 259 -10.31 -3.46 32.38
C ASP A 259 -10.75 -2.58 31.19
N ASP A 260 -11.65 -3.09 30.33
CA ASP A 260 -12.16 -2.38 29.14
C ASP A 260 -11.05 -1.79 28.23
N VAL A 261 -9.94 -2.53 28.08
CA VAL A 261 -8.74 -2.15 27.30
C VAL A 261 -9.03 -1.78 25.84
N ILE A 262 -8.39 -0.71 25.38
CA ILE A 262 -8.24 -0.37 23.96
C ILE A 262 -6.91 -0.96 23.49
N VAL A 263 -6.98 -1.93 22.58
CA VAL A 263 -5.82 -2.60 21.97
C VAL A 263 -5.54 -1.98 20.60
N GLU A 264 -4.28 -1.67 20.36
CA GLU A 264 -3.74 -1.09 19.12
C GLU A 264 -2.62 -2.00 18.60
N PRO A 265 -2.64 -2.43 17.32
CA PRO A 265 -1.54 -3.17 16.72
C PRO A 265 -0.22 -2.40 16.72
N ILE A 266 0.89 -3.13 16.64
CA ILE A 266 2.23 -2.57 16.45
C ILE A 266 2.55 -2.58 14.94
N PRO A 267 3.19 -1.54 14.37
CA PRO A 267 3.42 -1.50 12.93
C PRO A 267 4.50 -2.50 12.48
N ASP A 268 4.09 -3.29 11.50
CA ASP A 268 4.77 -4.41 10.82
C ASP A 268 5.87 -3.97 9.81
N GLY A 269 6.50 -4.94 9.14
CA GLY A 269 7.71 -4.87 8.28
C GLY A 269 7.56 -4.14 6.93
N ASN A 270 8.40 -4.45 5.93
CA ASN A 270 8.20 -4.04 4.52
C ASN A 270 8.89 -5.09 3.66
N ASP A 271 8.23 -6.22 3.51
CA ASP A 271 8.92 -7.49 3.29
C ASP A 271 9.04 -7.84 1.82
N THR A 272 9.97 -8.76 1.54
CA THR A 272 10.14 -9.33 0.21
C THR A 272 9.96 -10.84 0.29
N LEU A 273 8.77 -11.31 -0.09
CA LEU A 273 8.30 -12.68 0.09
C LEU A 273 8.26 -13.42 -1.24
N PHE A 274 8.92 -14.58 -1.31
CA PHE A 274 8.89 -15.49 -2.45
C PHE A 274 8.36 -16.86 -1.98
N GLY A 275 7.22 -17.30 -2.52
CA GLY A 275 6.70 -18.66 -2.30
C GLY A 275 7.61 -19.68 -2.96
N GLY A 276 7.51 -19.78 -4.28
CA GLY A 276 8.45 -20.50 -5.14
C GLY A 276 7.77 -21.55 -6.02
N ALA A 277 7.74 -22.79 -5.56
CA ALA A 277 7.33 -23.94 -6.35
C ALA A 277 6.48 -24.96 -5.57
N GLY A 278 5.24 -24.58 -5.29
CA GLY A 278 4.13 -25.43 -4.90
C GLY A 278 2.89 -24.58 -4.65
N ASN A 279 1.88 -25.10 -3.94
CA ASN A 279 0.68 -24.32 -3.64
C ASN A 279 0.88 -23.61 -2.30
N ASP A 280 1.37 -22.39 -2.35
CA ASP A 280 1.87 -21.68 -1.18
C ASP A 280 0.75 -20.86 -0.52
N THR A 281 0.98 -20.46 0.73
CA THR A 281 0.10 -19.53 1.46
C THR A 281 0.94 -18.43 2.06
N ILE A 282 0.81 -17.22 1.55
CA ILE A 282 1.67 -16.08 1.87
C ILE A 282 0.83 -14.97 2.51
N TYR A 283 1.30 -14.47 3.64
CA TYR A 283 0.77 -13.31 4.33
C TYR A 283 1.88 -12.26 4.39
N GLY A 284 1.68 -11.09 3.79
CA GLY A 284 2.55 -9.91 3.99
C GLY A 284 2.43 -9.39 5.41
N GLN A 285 1.19 -9.21 5.86
CA GLN A 285 0.70 -8.73 7.15
C GLN A 285 0.58 -7.20 7.22
N GLY A 286 1.68 -6.46 7.29
CA GLY A 286 1.58 -5.00 7.29
C GLY A 286 2.90 -4.32 6.93
N GLY A 287 2.77 -3.07 6.49
CA GLY A 287 3.83 -2.40 5.74
C GLY A 287 3.66 -2.58 4.25
N ASN A 288 4.60 -2.05 3.47
CA ASN A 288 4.50 -2.02 2.01
C ASN A 288 5.31 -3.17 1.39
N ASP A 289 4.64 -4.28 1.09
CA ASP A 289 5.28 -5.55 0.78
C ASP A 289 5.54 -5.76 -0.72
N VAL A 290 6.47 -6.68 -1.01
CA VAL A 290 6.76 -7.19 -2.35
C VAL A 290 6.62 -8.71 -2.33
N ILE A 291 5.51 -9.21 -2.87
CA ILE A 291 5.15 -10.64 -2.82
C ILE A 291 5.22 -11.26 -4.22
N ASP A 292 5.82 -12.44 -4.34
CA ASP A 292 5.85 -13.28 -5.55
C ASP A 292 5.48 -14.73 -5.18
N GLY A 293 4.28 -15.18 -5.53
CA GLY A 293 3.83 -16.56 -5.27
C GLY A 293 4.66 -17.60 -6.02
N GLY A 294 5.05 -17.27 -7.25
CA GLY A 294 5.90 -18.13 -8.08
C GLY A 294 5.10 -19.10 -8.95
N SER A 295 4.94 -20.35 -8.50
CA SER A 295 4.32 -21.39 -9.33
C SER A 295 3.55 -22.47 -8.55
N GLY A 296 2.23 -22.34 -8.57
CA GLY A 296 1.30 -23.34 -8.04
C GLY A 296 -0.14 -22.86 -8.06
N ASN A 297 -0.87 -23.04 -6.97
CA ASN A 297 -2.22 -22.47 -6.83
C ASN A 297 -2.22 -21.76 -5.50
N ASP A 298 -1.83 -20.50 -5.52
CA ASP A 298 -1.33 -19.84 -4.31
C ASP A 298 -2.44 -19.04 -3.62
N VAL A 299 -2.30 -18.85 -2.31
CA VAL A 299 -3.18 -18.01 -1.51
C VAL A 299 -2.34 -16.87 -0.96
N ILE A 300 -2.62 -15.65 -1.39
CA ILE A 300 -1.83 -14.46 -1.04
C ILE A 300 -2.74 -13.41 -0.42
N GLU A 301 -2.33 -12.88 0.72
CA GLU A 301 -2.93 -11.75 1.41
C GLU A 301 -1.80 -10.75 1.67
N GLY A 302 -1.86 -9.55 1.06
CA GLY A 302 -0.90 -8.47 1.29
C GLY A 302 -1.00 -7.99 2.74
N GLY A 303 -2.02 -7.20 3.03
CA GLY A 303 -2.41 -6.88 4.41
C GLY A 303 -2.73 -5.41 4.59
N THR A 304 -1.83 -4.64 5.18
CA THR A 304 -1.99 -3.18 5.32
C THR A 304 -0.76 -2.40 4.88
N GLY A 305 -0.84 -1.73 3.74
CA GLY A 305 0.23 -0.93 3.13
C GLY A 305 -0.04 -0.70 1.64
N ASP A 306 0.86 -0.02 0.93
CA ASP A 306 0.79 0.00 -0.55
C ASP A 306 1.64 -1.16 -1.11
N ASP A 307 1.01 -2.30 -1.41
CA ASP A 307 1.68 -3.57 -1.73
C ASP A 307 1.94 -3.79 -3.23
N VAL A 308 2.93 -4.61 -3.55
CA VAL A 308 3.23 -5.07 -4.91
C VAL A 308 3.20 -6.59 -4.97
N ILE A 309 2.08 -7.14 -5.45
CA ILE A 309 1.83 -8.59 -5.45
C ILE A 309 1.94 -9.16 -6.86
N THR A 310 2.72 -10.23 -7.03
CA THR A 310 2.75 -11.06 -8.25
C THR A 310 2.26 -12.46 -7.89
N ALA A 311 1.12 -12.87 -8.44
CA ALA A 311 0.51 -14.17 -8.13
C ALA A 311 1.36 -15.34 -8.65
N GLY A 312 1.64 -15.36 -9.96
CA GLY A 312 2.52 -16.35 -10.59
C GLY A 312 1.84 -17.20 -11.65
N ASP A 313 2.19 -18.49 -11.68
CA ASP A 313 1.69 -19.51 -12.63
C ASP A 313 0.70 -20.49 -11.95
N GLY A 314 -0.60 -20.17 -11.91
CA GLY A 314 -1.67 -21.17 -11.76
C GLY A 314 -3.03 -20.64 -11.28
N PHE A 315 -3.77 -21.36 -10.42
CA PHE A 315 -5.05 -20.87 -9.88
C PHE A 315 -4.82 -20.14 -8.57
N ASP A 316 -4.70 -18.82 -8.64
CA ASP A 316 -4.33 -18.03 -7.47
C ASP A 316 -5.53 -17.32 -6.85
N LEU A 317 -5.51 -17.19 -5.53
CA LEU A 317 -6.43 -16.38 -4.73
C LEU A 317 -5.63 -15.26 -4.08
N VAL A 318 -5.83 -14.03 -4.53
CA VAL A 318 -5.10 -12.85 -4.07
C VAL A 318 -6.06 -11.83 -3.46
N ASN A 319 -5.69 -11.31 -2.30
CA ASN A 319 -6.27 -10.11 -1.69
C ASN A 319 -5.11 -9.12 -1.46
N GLY A 320 -5.24 -7.88 -1.93
CA GLY A 320 -4.32 -6.79 -1.60
C GLY A 320 -4.42 -6.48 -0.12
N GLY A 321 -5.49 -5.80 0.27
CA GLY A 321 -5.81 -5.58 1.67
C GLY A 321 -6.33 -4.17 1.91
N ALA A 322 -5.52 -3.33 2.56
CA ALA A 322 -5.84 -1.93 2.80
C ALA A 322 -4.65 -1.03 2.44
N GLY A 323 -4.82 -0.25 1.36
CA GLY A 323 -3.83 0.66 0.80
C GLY A 323 -3.96 0.75 -0.72
N ASN A 324 -2.91 1.17 -1.44
CA ASN A 324 -2.99 1.39 -2.88
C ASN A 324 -2.15 0.34 -3.64
N ASP A 325 -2.75 -0.82 -3.93
CA ASP A 325 -1.99 -2.02 -4.31
C ASP A 325 -1.75 -2.16 -5.83
N GLU A 326 -0.57 -2.68 -6.22
CA GLU A 326 -0.23 -3.08 -7.60
C GLU A 326 -0.24 -4.62 -7.70
N ILE A 327 -1.41 -5.19 -8.03
CA ILE A 327 -1.63 -6.65 -8.10
C ILE A 327 -1.47 -7.17 -9.52
N HIS A 328 -0.41 -7.93 -9.78
CA HIS A 328 -0.24 -8.74 -10.99
C HIS A 328 -0.74 -10.17 -10.77
N GLY A 329 -1.99 -10.43 -11.16
CA GLY A 329 -2.62 -11.76 -11.07
C GLY A 329 -2.07 -12.83 -12.02
N GLY A 330 -0.82 -12.69 -12.49
CA GLY A 330 -0.10 -13.70 -13.26
C GLY A 330 -0.86 -14.21 -14.47
N GLY A 331 -1.23 -15.48 -14.42
CA GLY A 331 -2.47 -15.91 -15.05
C GLY A 331 -2.71 -17.40 -14.97
N ASP A 332 -3.96 -17.77 -14.71
CA ASP A 332 -4.67 -18.89 -15.30
C ASP A 332 -6.16 -18.65 -15.07
N ASN A 333 -6.73 -18.87 -13.88
CA ASN A 333 -8.18 -18.67 -13.62
C ASN A 333 -8.46 -17.96 -12.29
N ASP A 334 -7.79 -16.83 -12.11
CA ASP A 334 -7.43 -16.31 -10.79
C ASP A 334 -8.60 -15.58 -10.12
N VAL A 335 -8.54 -15.41 -8.80
CA VAL A 335 -9.48 -14.61 -8.03
C VAL A 335 -8.69 -13.52 -7.34
N LEU A 336 -8.82 -12.30 -7.84
CA LEU A 336 -8.07 -11.12 -7.39
C LEU A 336 -9.04 -10.16 -6.71
N SER A 337 -8.68 -9.69 -5.52
CA SER A 337 -9.31 -8.57 -4.84
C SER A 337 -8.24 -7.51 -4.59
N GLY A 338 -8.57 -6.24 -4.81
CA GLY A 338 -7.79 -5.10 -4.32
C GLY A 338 -7.98 -5.00 -2.81
N GLY A 339 -8.90 -4.15 -2.37
CA GLY A 339 -9.50 -4.25 -1.04
C GLY A 339 -10.14 -2.94 -0.57
N ASP A 340 -9.43 -2.22 0.30
CA ASP A 340 -9.77 -0.88 0.75
C ASP A 340 -8.74 0.12 0.19
N ASP A 341 -9.19 1.31 -0.23
CA ASP A 341 -8.44 2.36 -0.95
C ASP A 341 -8.39 2.17 -2.49
N ALA A 342 -7.29 2.44 -3.20
CA ALA A 342 -7.31 2.69 -4.65
C ALA A 342 -6.32 1.83 -5.45
N ASP A 343 -6.80 0.71 -5.99
CA ASP A 343 -5.95 -0.37 -6.48
C ASP A 343 -5.74 -0.38 -8.00
N THR A 344 -4.61 -0.95 -8.43
CA THR A 344 -4.33 -1.23 -9.84
C THR A 344 -4.11 -2.72 -10.06
N ILE A 345 -5.16 -3.39 -10.57
CA ILE A 345 -5.18 -4.84 -10.75
C ILE A 345 -4.88 -5.21 -12.21
N PHE A 346 -3.80 -5.93 -12.44
CA PHE A 346 -3.30 -6.35 -13.75
C PHE A 346 -3.66 -7.81 -14.05
N VAL A 347 -4.37 -8.03 -15.16
CA VAL A 347 -4.54 -9.36 -15.76
C VAL A 347 -3.67 -9.43 -17.01
N ASP A 348 -2.44 -9.90 -16.80
CA ASP A 348 -1.34 -9.71 -17.76
C ASP A 348 -1.05 -10.92 -18.67
N SER A 349 -1.46 -12.14 -18.30
CA SER A 349 -1.16 -13.35 -19.06
C SER A 349 -2.30 -14.37 -19.23
N LEU A 350 -2.08 -15.33 -20.14
CA LEU A 350 -2.76 -16.62 -20.09
C LEU A 350 -1.77 -17.64 -19.54
N GLY A 351 -2.11 -18.27 -18.44
CA GLY A 351 -1.36 -19.42 -17.94
C GLY A 351 -1.51 -20.69 -18.78
N SER A 352 -1.10 -21.77 -18.14
CA SER A 352 -0.92 -23.08 -18.74
C SER A 352 -2.24 -23.75 -19.17
N ALA A 353 -3.40 -23.37 -18.61
CA ALA A 353 -4.70 -23.98 -18.94
C ALA A 353 -5.30 -23.48 -20.27
N GLY A 354 -4.81 -22.35 -20.80
CA GLY A 354 -5.13 -21.86 -22.16
C GLY A 354 -6.53 -21.28 -22.36
N VAL A 355 -7.33 -21.18 -21.30
CA VAL A 355 -8.49 -20.28 -21.20
C VAL A 355 -8.41 -19.61 -19.84
N ASN A 356 -8.29 -18.29 -19.82
CA ASN A 356 -8.33 -17.53 -18.59
C ASN A 356 -9.77 -17.13 -18.26
N ASN A 357 -10.19 -17.33 -17.01
CA ASN A 357 -11.47 -16.89 -16.49
C ASN A 357 -11.32 -16.13 -15.16
N THR A 358 -10.34 -15.22 -15.08
CA THR A 358 -10.07 -14.43 -13.87
C THR A 358 -11.32 -13.69 -13.39
N THR A 359 -11.54 -13.69 -12.08
CA THR A 359 -12.48 -12.81 -11.40
C THR A 359 -11.68 -11.73 -10.69
N VAL A 360 -12.10 -10.48 -10.88
CA VAL A 360 -11.50 -9.31 -10.24
C VAL A 360 -12.56 -8.63 -9.39
N ASN A 361 -12.20 -8.25 -8.17
CA ASN A 361 -12.88 -7.27 -7.37
C ASN A 361 -11.88 -6.13 -7.15
N GLY A 362 -12.27 -4.87 -7.33
CA GLY A 362 -11.53 -3.77 -6.72
C GLY A 362 -11.84 -3.80 -5.22
N GLY A 363 -12.67 -2.87 -4.79
CA GLY A 363 -13.34 -2.93 -3.50
C GLY A 363 -14.17 -1.68 -3.24
N SER A 364 -14.44 -1.37 -1.97
CA SER A 364 -15.24 -0.16 -1.65
C SER A 364 -15.00 0.39 -0.24
N GLY A 365 -13.90 0.00 0.42
CA GLY A 365 -13.36 0.76 1.53
C GLY A 365 -12.48 1.91 1.05
N GLY A 366 -12.08 2.80 1.97
CA GLY A 366 -11.10 3.85 1.66
C GLY A 366 -11.50 4.86 0.56
N ASP A 367 -10.50 5.29 -0.22
CA ASP A 367 -10.59 6.11 -1.45
C ASP A 367 -10.90 5.27 -2.72
N ASP A 368 -11.91 4.41 -2.64
CA ASP A 368 -12.67 3.71 -3.71
C ASP A 368 -12.45 4.29 -5.14
N TRP A 369 -11.37 3.83 -5.80
CA TRP A 369 -11.00 4.19 -7.17
C TRP A 369 -10.10 3.14 -7.85
N ASP A 370 -10.69 2.06 -8.34
CA ASP A 370 -9.95 0.91 -8.84
C ASP A 370 -9.74 0.91 -10.37
N VAL A 371 -8.61 0.34 -10.78
CA VAL A 371 -8.14 0.32 -12.17
C VAL A 371 -7.86 -1.11 -12.64
N LEU A 372 -8.82 -1.71 -13.36
CA LEU A 372 -8.60 -2.98 -14.06
C LEU A 372 -7.73 -2.80 -15.30
N ASN A 373 -6.48 -3.24 -15.20
CA ASN A 373 -5.48 -3.17 -16.23
C ASN A 373 -5.40 -4.46 -17.06
N LEU A 374 -5.84 -4.39 -18.32
CA LEU A 374 -5.80 -5.53 -19.25
C LEU A 374 -4.60 -5.49 -20.20
N GLY A 375 -3.53 -4.80 -19.78
CA GLY A 375 -2.48 -4.35 -20.67
C GLY A 375 -1.57 -5.46 -21.20
N GLY A 376 -1.16 -6.39 -20.35
CA GLY A 376 -0.36 -7.56 -20.71
C GLY A 376 -1.09 -8.42 -21.75
N LEU A 377 -2.34 -8.84 -21.49
CA LEU A 377 -3.16 -9.56 -22.46
C LEU A 377 -3.27 -8.80 -23.79
N ARG A 378 -3.51 -7.48 -23.75
CA ARG A 378 -3.59 -6.62 -24.95
C ARG A 378 -2.25 -6.44 -25.67
N SER A 379 -1.12 -6.81 -25.06
CA SER A 379 0.21 -6.89 -25.69
C SER A 379 0.46 -8.26 -26.33
N GLN A 380 -0.05 -9.34 -25.72
CA GLN A 380 0.03 -10.72 -26.23
C GLN A 380 -0.87 -10.98 -27.45
N GLY A 381 -1.62 -9.98 -27.92
CA GLY A 381 -2.45 -10.06 -29.11
C GLY A 381 -3.93 -10.32 -28.84
N PHE A 382 -4.37 -10.34 -27.58
CA PHE A 382 -5.78 -10.42 -27.23
C PHE A 382 -6.52 -9.15 -27.66
N LYS A 383 -7.72 -9.33 -28.22
CA LYS A 383 -8.62 -8.26 -28.64
C LYS A 383 -9.90 -8.37 -27.83
N ILE A 384 -10.34 -7.28 -27.22
CA ILE A 384 -11.67 -7.21 -26.59
C ILE A 384 -12.73 -7.44 -27.67
N THR A 385 -13.47 -8.53 -27.54
CA THR A 385 -14.58 -8.91 -28.43
C THR A 385 -15.93 -8.49 -27.86
N ASN A 386 -16.04 -8.44 -26.53
CA ASN A 386 -17.22 -8.01 -25.80
C ASN A 386 -16.78 -7.29 -24.51
N LEU A 387 -17.50 -6.23 -24.14
CA LEU A 387 -17.34 -5.50 -22.89
C LEU A 387 -18.73 -5.11 -22.40
N VAL A 388 -19.12 -5.68 -21.28
CA VAL A 388 -20.34 -5.33 -20.54
C VAL A 388 -19.90 -4.56 -19.30
N GLN A 389 -20.44 -3.35 -19.13
CA GLN A 389 -20.28 -2.52 -17.94
C GLN A 389 -21.68 -2.14 -17.46
N ASN A 390 -22.01 -2.50 -16.22
CA ASN A 390 -23.24 -2.15 -15.54
C ASN A 390 -22.85 -1.26 -14.36
N PRO A 391 -23.35 -0.01 -14.27
CA PRO A 391 -23.06 0.83 -13.12
C PRO A 391 -23.50 0.18 -11.81
N GLU A 392 -22.70 0.44 -10.78
CA GLU A 392 -23.04 0.23 -9.38
C GLU A 392 -24.41 0.85 -9.02
N ASN A 393 -25.13 0.22 -8.08
CA ASN A 393 -26.46 0.68 -7.62
C ASN A 393 -26.56 0.85 -6.08
N ASN A 394 -25.45 0.61 -5.37
CA ASN A 394 -25.30 0.81 -3.92
C ASN A 394 -25.16 2.30 -3.53
N GLY A 395 -24.52 3.13 -4.39
CA GLY A 395 -24.24 4.55 -4.15
C GLY A 395 -22.77 4.95 -4.30
N THR A 396 -21.84 3.99 -4.40
CA THR A 396 -20.43 4.25 -4.78
C THR A 396 -20.31 4.49 -6.29
N PRO A 397 -19.27 5.21 -6.75
CA PRO A 397 -18.93 5.21 -8.17
C PRO A 397 -18.36 3.85 -8.56
N GLY A 398 -18.87 3.19 -9.61
CA GLY A 398 -18.23 1.97 -10.10
C GLY A 398 -18.98 1.18 -11.15
N PHE A 399 -18.35 0.11 -11.65
CA PHE A 399 -18.91 -0.75 -12.70
C PHE A 399 -18.68 -2.25 -12.43
N ASN A 400 -19.79 -3.01 -12.36
CA ASN A 400 -19.78 -4.47 -12.45
C ASN A 400 -19.87 -4.92 -13.91
N GLY A 401 -19.14 -5.95 -14.31
CA GLY A 401 -19.12 -6.34 -15.71
C GLY A 401 -18.37 -7.60 -16.08
N GLN A 402 -18.24 -7.76 -17.41
CA GLN A 402 -17.45 -8.83 -18.02
C GLN A 402 -16.73 -8.30 -19.26
N VAL A 403 -15.44 -8.63 -19.37
CA VAL A 403 -14.62 -8.42 -20.56
C VAL A 403 -14.31 -9.76 -21.19
N GLN A 404 -14.65 -9.93 -22.47
CA GLN A 404 -14.26 -11.13 -23.22
C GLN A 404 -13.23 -10.76 -24.26
N LEU A 405 -12.06 -11.38 -24.19
CA LEU A 405 -10.96 -11.18 -25.11
C LEU A 405 -10.67 -12.45 -25.90
N PHE A 406 -10.31 -12.29 -27.17
CA PHE A 406 -9.94 -13.39 -28.06
C PHE A 406 -8.62 -13.08 -28.77
N ASN A 407 -7.76 -14.08 -28.89
CA ASN A 407 -6.53 -13.99 -29.65
C ASN A 407 -6.65 -14.82 -30.93
N GLU A 408 -6.75 -14.14 -32.07
CA GLU A 408 -6.90 -14.76 -33.39
C GLU A 408 -5.68 -15.61 -33.80
N SER A 409 -4.50 -15.38 -33.22
CA SER A 409 -3.27 -16.09 -33.57
C SER A 409 -3.11 -17.43 -32.85
N THR A 410 -3.61 -17.53 -31.62
CA THR A 410 -3.56 -18.75 -30.80
C THR A 410 -4.89 -19.50 -30.73
N GLY A 411 -6.02 -18.80 -30.99
CA GLY A 411 -7.37 -19.33 -30.86
C GLY A 411 -7.91 -19.37 -29.42
N GLN A 412 -7.21 -18.74 -28.48
CA GLN A 412 -7.53 -18.74 -27.04
C GLN A 412 -8.47 -17.59 -26.64
N TRP A 413 -9.15 -17.77 -25.51
CA TRP A 413 -10.06 -16.81 -24.89
C TRP A 413 -9.59 -16.42 -23.49
N ALA A 414 -9.85 -15.16 -23.11
CA ALA A 414 -9.87 -14.71 -21.73
C ALA A 414 -11.27 -14.14 -21.43
N ASN A 415 -11.86 -14.49 -20.28
CA ASN A 415 -13.14 -13.96 -19.82
C ASN A 415 -12.96 -13.40 -18.40
N ILE A 416 -12.84 -12.08 -18.29
CA ILE A 416 -12.60 -11.43 -17.01
C ILE A 416 -13.94 -10.95 -16.48
N THR A 417 -14.36 -11.46 -15.34
CA THR A 417 -15.52 -10.92 -14.60
C THR A 417 -14.99 -9.91 -13.60
N PHE A 418 -15.58 -8.73 -13.51
CA PHE A 418 -15.14 -7.69 -12.59
C PHE A 418 -16.29 -7.07 -11.80
N THR A 419 -16.01 -6.69 -10.56
CA THR A 419 -16.88 -5.92 -9.65
C THR A 419 -16.08 -4.82 -8.96
N ASP A 420 -16.72 -3.68 -8.64
CA ASP A 420 -16.09 -2.42 -8.18
C ASP A 420 -14.82 -2.06 -9.01
N ILE A 421 -14.98 -1.26 -10.07
CA ILE A 421 -13.88 -0.83 -10.98
C ILE A 421 -14.30 0.46 -11.68
N GLU A 422 -13.52 1.54 -11.50
CA GLU A 422 -13.94 2.91 -11.77
C GLU A 422 -13.34 3.46 -13.07
N GLU A 423 -12.09 3.10 -13.40
CA GLU A 423 -11.39 3.62 -14.59
C GLU A 423 -10.78 2.60 -15.57
N ILE A 424 -10.87 2.95 -16.87
CA ILE A 424 -10.15 2.41 -18.02
C ILE A 424 -9.79 3.62 -19.00
N ILE A 425 -8.51 4.08 -19.16
CA ILE A 425 -7.94 5.48 -19.44
C ILE A 425 -7.51 5.94 -20.93
N PRO A 426 -7.77 7.16 -21.55
CA PRO A 426 -7.45 7.52 -23.02
C PRO A 426 -6.75 8.92 -23.53
N CYS A 427 -5.68 9.01 -24.44
CA CYS A 427 -4.92 10.30 -24.93
C CYS A 427 -4.36 10.49 -26.47
N PHE A 428 -3.67 11.60 -26.94
CA PHE A 428 -3.63 12.29 -28.34
C PHE A 428 -2.35 12.41 -29.33
N THR A 429 -2.21 11.79 -30.55
CA THR A 429 -0.91 11.48 -31.32
C THR A 429 -0.04 12.53 -32.13
N PRO A 430 1.22 12.16 -32.57
CA PRO A 430 2.11 12.95 -33.45
C PRO A 430 1.85 12.78 -34.96
N GLY A 431 2.47 13.64 -35.79
CA GLY A 431 2.36 13.62 -37.26
C GLY A 431 1.15 14.41 -37.78
N THR A 432 0.11 14.53 -36.96
CA THR A 432 -1.07 15.38 -37.14
C THR A 432 -0.69 16.80 -37.57
N ARG A 433 -1.32 17.33 -38.63
CA ARG A 433 -1.00 18.65 -39.20
C ARG A 433 -1.95 19.71 -38.68
N ILE A 434 -1.41 20.75 -38.04
CA ILE A 434 -2.18 21.88 -37.52
C ILE A 434 -2.06 23.07 -38.48
N ALA A 435 -3.17 23.72 -38.80
CA ALA A 435 -3.14 24.92 -39.64
C ALA A 435 -2.54 26.13 -38.90
N THR A 436 -1.58 26.83 -39.53
CA THR A 436 -0.93 28.02 -38.96
C THR A 436 -0.93 29.19 -39.95
N ALA A 437 -0.55 30.38 -39.47
CA ALA A 437 -0.36 31.57 -40.31
C ALA A 437 0.66 31.38 -41.47
N ARG A 438 1.47 30.31 -41.45
CA ARG A 438 2.50 30.00 -42.45
C ARG A 438 2.12 28.79 -43.33
N GLY A 439 0.87 28.32 -43.26
CA GLY A 439 0.43 27.04 -43.80
C GLY A 439 0.35 25.96 -42.71
N GLU A 440 0.08 24.72 -43.12
CA GLU A 440 0.01 23.59 -42.19
C GLU A 440 1.39 23.19 -41.66
N VAL A 441 1.47 22.93 -40.35
CA VAL A 441 2.70 22.55 -39.65
C VAL A 441 2.42 21.27 -38.84
N PRO A 442 3.31 20.26 -38.85
CA PRO A 442 3.17 19.10 -37.97
C PRO A 442 3.13 19.52 -36.49
N VAL A 443 2.22 18.93 -35.71
CA VAL A 443 1.98 19.27 -34.30
C VAL A 443 3.25 19.17 -33.46
N GLU A 444 4.12 18.18 -33.74
CA GLU A 444 5.38 17.97 -33.01
C GLU A 444 6.39 19.12 -33.19
N ARG A 445 6.24 19.94 -34.23
CA ARG A 445 7.10 21.11 -34.54
C ARG A 445 6.55 22.43 -34.01
N LEU A 446 5.34 22.45 -33.45
CA LEU A 446 4.78 23.64 -32.81
C LEU A 446 5.47 23.91 -31.47
N LYS A 447 5.57 25.18 -31.12
CA LYS A 447 6.10 25.66 -29.84
C LYS A 447 5.33 26.87 -29.34
N ALA A 448 5.45 27.14 -28.05
CA ALA A 448 4.94 28.36 -27.42
C ALA A 448 5.35 29.61 -28.23
N GLY A 449 4.37 30.45 -28.52
CA GLY A 449 4.53 31.67 -29.31
C GLY A 449 4.25 31.56 -30.82
N ASP A 450 4.17 30.34 -31.39
CA ASP A 450 3.63 30.14 -32.74
C ASP A 450 2.13 30.47 -32.79
N ARG A 451 1.62 30.78 -33.99
CA ARG A 451 0.21 31.17 -34.21
C ARG A 451 -0.57 30.14 -35.04
N VAL A 452 -1.54 29.51 -34.39
CA VAL A 452 -2.42 28.47 -34.94
C VAL A 452 -3.75 29.09 -35.37
N MET A 453 -4.34 28.55 -36.44
CA MET A 453 -5.67 28.93 -36.89
C MET A 453 -6.71 28.21 -36.03
N THR A 454 -7.48 29.00 -35.30
CA THR A 454 -8.62 28.57 -34.49
C THR A 454 -9.94 28.92 -35.18
N ARG A 455 -11.02 28.25 -34.80
CA ARG A 455 -12.35 28.47 -35.33
C ARG A 455 -12.99 29.75 -34.79
N ASP A 456 -12.74 30.02 -33.51
CA ASP A 456 -13.45 31.00 -32.72
C ASP A 456 -12.79 32.38 -32.80
N HIS A 457 -11.48 32.44 -32.56
CA HIS A 457 -10.74 33.69 -32.42
C HIS A 457 -9.63 33.88 -33.47
N GLY A 458 -9.65 33.12 -34.56
CA GLY A 458 -8.70 33.25 -35.67
C GLY A 458 -7.27 32.82 -35.31
N LEU A 459 -6.26 33.64 -35.63
CA LEU A 459 -4.85 33.26 -35.41
C LEU A 459 -4.39 33.48 -33.97
N GLN A 460 -4.63 32.49 -33.11
CA GLN A 460 -4.27 32.51 -31.69
C GLN A 460 -2.85 32.02 -31.41
N ARG A 461 -2.26 32.54 -30.35
CA ARG A 461 -0.89 32.22 -29.91
C ARG A 461 -0.92 31.02 -28.98
N ILE A 462 -0.16 29.98 -29.32
CA ILE A 462 0.10 28.86 -28.40
C ILE A 462 0.83 29.41 -27.16
N ARG A 463 0.34 29.07 -25.97
CA ARG A 463 0.94 29.42 -24.69
C ARG A 463 1.83 28.31 -24.15
N TRP A 464 1.40 27.06 -24.29
CA TRP A 464 2.13 25.88 -23.82
C TRP A 464 1.96 24.68 -24.77
N VAL A 465 2.93 23.75 -24.76
CA VAL A 465 2.92 22.51 -25.55
C VAL A 465 3.45 21.34 -24.71
N GLY A 466 2.55 20.52 -24.18
CA GLY A 466 2.88 19.29 -23.45
C GLY A 466 3.11 18.09 -24.35
N ARG A 467 3.87 17.10 -23.87
CA ARG A 467 4.12 15.82 -24.55
C ARG A 467 4.17 14.68 -23.52
N LYS A 468 3.30 13.67 -23.66
CA LYS A 468 3.32 12.41 -22.88
C LYS A 468 3.59 11.24 -23.84
N THR A 469 4.82 10.76 -23.92
CA THR A 469 5.15 9.57 -24.73
C THR A 469 4.74 8.32 -23.97
N LEU A 470 4.01 7.44 -24.65
CA LEU A 470 3.65 6.10 -24.19
C LEU A 470 4.31 5.10 -25.13
N GLY A 471 5.33 4.40 -24.63
CA GLY A 471 5.98 3.32 -25.35
C GLY A 471 5.09 2.07 -25.46
N ALA A 472 5.58 1.03 -26.15
CA ALA A 472 4.88 -0.25 -26.28
C ALA A 472 4.41 -0.81 -24.94
N ALA A 473 5.27 -0.73 -23.92
CA ALA A 473 4.95 -1.16 -22.55
C ALA A 473 3.82 -0.34 -21.91
N GLN A 474 3.71 0.96 -22.19
CA GLN A 474 2.67 1.82 -21.63
C GLN A 474 1.35 1.75 -22.42
N LEU A 475 1.38 1.44 -23.72
CA LEU A 475 0.19 1.17 -24.55
C LEU A 475 -0.27 -0.28 -24.56
N ALA A 476 0.58 -1.18 -24.08
CA ALA A 476 0.18 -2.41 -23.43
C ALA A 476 -0.58 -2.02 -22.16
N ARG A 477 0.10 -1.61 -21.08
CA ARG A 477 -0.44 -1.27 -19.74
C ARG A 477 -1.62 -0.29 -19.71
N GLN A 478 -1.88 0.49 -20.75
CA GLN A 478 -3.04 1.39 -20.79
C GLN A 478 -3.63 1.30 -22.22
N PRO A 479 -4.34 0.21 -22.56
CA PRO A 479 -4.65 -0.18 -23.94
C PRO A 479 -5.88 0.53 -24.54
N GLU A 480 -6.48 1.42 -23.76
CA GLU A 480 -7.44 2.44 -24.11
C GLU A 480 -6.78 3.82 -24.12
N LEU A 481 -5.55 3.98 -23.61
CA LEU A 481 -4.62 5.02 -24.04
C LEU A 481 -4.11 4.69 -25.46
N ARG A 482 -4.67 3.71 -26.19
CA ARG A 482 -4.45 3.56 -27.64
C ARG A 482 -5.26 4.58 -28.45
N PRO A 483 -4.68 5.16 -29.52
CA PRO A 483 -5.32 6.24 -30.24
C PRO A 483 -6.51 5.79 -31.09
N VAL A 484 -7.43 6.71 -31.36
CA VAL A 484 -8.46 6.58 -32.40
C VAL A 484 -7.90 7.10 -33.72
N LEU A 485 -7.82 6.23 -34.72
CA LEU A 485 -7.67 6.60 -36.12
C LEU A 485 -9.02 7.02 -36.70
N VAL A 486 -9.08 8.27 -37.12
CA VAL A 486 -10.16 8.85 -37.93
C VAL A 486 -9.65 8.88 -39.37
N THR A 487 -10.12 7.99 -40.23
CA THR A 487 -9.67 7.93 -41.63
C THR A 487 -10.19 9.15 -42.41
N LYS A 488 -9.55 9.47 -43.52
CA LYS A 488 -9.97 10.52 -44.44
C LYS A 488 -11.48 10.45 -44.78
N GLY A 489 -12.17 11.56 -44.60
CA GLY A 489 -13.60 11.70 -44.93
C GLY A 489 -14.59 11.07 -43.94
N ALA A 490 -14.10 10.47 -42.84
CA ALA A 490 -14.93 9.72 -41.90
C ALA A 490 -16.02 10.54 -41.18
N MET A 491 -15.83 11.84 -40.99
CA MET A 491 -16.77 12.74 -40.31
C MET A 491 -17.71 13.49 -41.27
N GLY A 492 -17.76 13.07 -42.54
CA GLY A 492 -18.60 13.69 -43.57
C GLY A 492 -17.96 14.92 -44.22
N GLN A 493 -18.56 15.38 -45.32
CA GLN A 493 -18.09 16.49 -46.17
C GLN A 493 -16.61 16.41 -46.64
N GLY A 494 -15.99 15.22 -46.56
CA GLY A 494 -14.57 15.02 -46.90
C GLY A 494 -13.60 15.28 -45.75
N LEU A 495 -14.10 15.44 -44.51
CA LEU A 495 -13.30 15.65 -43.30
C LEU A 495 -13.11 14.35 -42.48
N PRO A 496 -11.95 14.13 -41.83
CA PRO A 496 -10.69 14.88 -42.02
C PRO A 496 -10.17 14.74 -43.46
N GLU A 497 -9.37 15.69 -43.93
CA GLU A 497 -8.85 15.70 -45.30
C GLU A 497 -7.79 14.60 -45.57
N ARG A 498 -7.31 13.97 -44.49
CA ARG A 498 -6.39 12.83 -44.45
C ARG A 498 -6.63 12.02 -43.18
N ASP A 499 -6.04 10.85 -43.11
CA ASP A 499 -6.07 10.03 -41.90
C ASP A 499 -5.38 10.77 -40.75
N MET A 500 -6.01 10.78 -39.57
CA MET A 500 -5.49 11.40 -38.35
C MET A 500 -5.66 10.45 -37.16
N MET A 501 -4.77 10.53 -36.18
CA MET A 501 -4.89 9.78 -34.94
C MET A 501 -4.96 10.71 -33.72
N VAL A 502 -5.86 10.41 -32.78
CA VAL A 502 -6.19 11.26 -31.62
C VAL A 502 -6.55 10.44 -30.38
N SER A 503 -6.78 11.08 -29.24
CA SER A 503 -7.30 10.36 -28.07
C SER A 503 -8.66 9.80 -28.28
N PRO A 504 -8.97 8.67 -27.63
CA PRO A 504 -10.36 8.30 -27.44
C PRO A 504 -11.13 9.38 -26.65
N GLN A 505 -10.55 10.09 -25.67
CA GLN A 505 -11.22 11.27 -25.06
C GLN A 505 -11.21 12.55 -25.93
N HIS A 506 -10.46 12.59 -27.04
CA HIS A 506 -10.15 13.83 -27.77
C HIS A 506 -11.38 14.34 -28.47
N ARG A 507 -11.81 15.57 -28.18
CA ARG A 507 -13.07 16.03 -28.74
C ARG A 507 -12.92 16.56 -30.15
N MET A 508 -13.61 15.87 -31.05
CA MET A 508 -13.81 16.23 -32.44
C MET A 508 -15.02 17.17 -32.53
N LEU A 509 -14.94 18.19 -33.39
CA LEU A 509 -16.09 19.06 -33.66
C LEU A 509 -17.04 18.38 -34.64
N VAL A 510 -18.26 18.10 -34.19
CA VAL A 510 -19.36 17.62 -35.03
C VAL A 510 -20.27 18.79 -35.35
N THR A 511 -20.54 19.03 -36.64
CA THR A 511 -21.35 20.17 -37.11
C THR A 511 -22.49 19.70 -38.00
N GLY A 512 -23.71 20.19 -37.77
CA GLY A 512 -24.83 19.95 -38.69
C GLY A 512 -26.21 20.14 -38.09
N ASP A 513 -27.24 20.02 -38.93
CA ASP A 513 -28.64 20.24 -38.55
C ASP A 513 -29.13 19.26 -37.47
N ARG A 514 -28.53 18.05 -37.37
CA ARG A 514 -28.83 17.09 -36.28
C ARG A 514 -28.38 17.62 -34.92
N ALA A 515 -27.22 18.28 -34.83
CA ALA A 515 -26.77 18.88 -33.58
C ALA A 515 -27.72 20.01 -33.15
N ALA A 516 -28.09 20.87 -34.10
CA ALA A 516 -29.02 21.97 -33.85
C ALA A 516 -30.42 21.49 -33.43
N LEU A 517 -30.87 20.35 -33.95
CA LEU A 517 -32.18 19.77 -33.62
C LEU A 517 -32.23 19.17 -32.21
N TRP A 518 -31.13 18.56 -31.75
CA TRP A 518 -31.09 17.81 -30.47
C TRP A 518 -30.53 18.62 -29.30
N PHE A 519 -29.64 19.57 -29.55
CA PHE A 519 -28.88 20.28 -28.51
C PHE A 519 -28.98 21.81 -28.61
N GLU A 520 -29.81 22.33 -29.52
CA GLU A 520 -30.00 23.75 -29.86
C GLU A 520 -28.74 24.46 -30.44
N ASP A 521 -27.56 23.82 -30.36
CA ASP A 521 -26.29 24.25 -30.95
C ASP A 521 -25.98 23.55 -32.29
N ARG A 522 -25.51 24.32 -33.27
CA ARG A 522 -25.07 23.78 -34.59
C ARG A 522 -23.72 23.07 -34.58
N GLU A 523 -22.95 23.25 -33.51
CA GLU A 523 -21.59 22.75 -33.35
C GLU A 523 -21.41 22.19 -31.95
N VAL A 524 -21.01 20.93 -31.84
CA VAL A 524 -20.85 20.20 -30.58
C VAL A 524 -19.54 19.45 -30.56
N LEU A 525 -18.96 19.28 -29.37
CA LEU A 525 -17.71 18.56 -29.16
C LEU A 525 -17.99 17.12 -28.71
N VAL A 526 -17.40 16.16 -29.42
CA VAL A 526 -17.62 14.73 -29.20
C VAL A 526 -16.29 14.01 -29.10
N ALA A 527 -16.03 13.35 -27.97
CA ALA A 527 -14.84 12.51 -27.79
C ALA A 527 -14.70 11.48 -28.92
N ALA A 528 -13.51 11.31 -29.50
CA ALA A 528 -13.33 10.47 -30.68
C ALA A 528 -13.71 8.99 -30.44
N LEU A 529 -13.63 8.51 -29.19
CA LEU A 529 -14.16 7.21 -28.77
C LEU A 529 -15.66 7.07 -29.05
N HIS A 530 -16.43 8.13 -28.79
CA HIS A 530 -17.87 8.16 -29.03
C HIS A 530 -18.23 8.27 -30.52
N LEU A 531 -17.24 8.49 -31.40
CA LEU A 531 -17.38 8.50 -32.86
C LEU A 531 -16.89 7.21 -33.52
N VAL A 532 -16.29 6.28 -32.76
CA VAL A 532 -15.83 4.98 -33.30
C VAL A 532 -17.00 4.21 -33.91
N ASN A 533 -16.92 3.98 -35.21
CA ASN A 533 -17.95 3.32 -36.02
C ASN A 533 -17.50 1.96 -36.60
N GLY A 534 -16.29 1.49 -36.23
CA GLY A 534 -15.73 0.21 -36.64
C GLY A 534 -15.23 0.15 -38.09
N GLY A 535 -15.45 1.20 -38.89
CA GLY A 535 -14.98 1.31 -40.26
C GLY A 535 -13.99 2.46 -40.43
N THR A 536 -14.53 3.64 -40.69
CA THR A 536 -13.77 4.87 -40.97
C THR A 536 -13.31 5.60 -39.71
N ILE A 537 -13.86 5.27 -38.54
CA ILE A 537 -13.38 5.73 -37.23
C ILE A 537 -13.19 4.50 -36.35
N ARG A 538 -11.95 4.24 -35.93
CA ARG A 538 -11.57 3.01 -35.21
C ARG A 538 -10.38 3.26 -34.29
N ARG A 539 -10.23 2.46 -33.22
CA ARG A 539 -8.95 2.42 -32.49
C ARG A 539 -7.84 1.90 -33.43
N ALA A 540 -6.63 2.40 -33.22
CA ALA A 540 -5.44 2.00 -33.96
C ALA A 540 -4.46 1.26 -33.06
N GLU A 541 -3.88 0.22 -33.63
CA GLU A 541 -2.78 -0.53 -33.02
C GLU A 541 -1.47 0.13 -33.46
N VAL A 542 -0.66 0.56 -32.48
CA VAL A 542 0.64 1.20 -32.66
C VAL A 542 1.59 0.75 -31.56
N GLU A 543 2.86 0.56 -31.91
CA GLU A 543 3.92 0.13 -30.98
C GLU A 543 4.38 1.27 -30.05
N GLU A 544 4.19 2.52 -30.45
CA GLU A 544 4.48 3.70 -29.62
C GLU A 544 3.53 4.82 -30.04
N VAL A 545 3.20 5.70 -29.10
CA VAL A 545 2.46 6.92 -29.41
C VAL A 545 2.93 8.04 -28.50
N THR A 546 3.06 9.25 -29.04
CA THR A 546 3.39 10.43 -28.23
C THR A 546 2.24 11.41 -28.22
N TYR A 547 1.79 11.77 -27.01
CA TYR A 547 0.58 12.53 -26.81
C TYR A 547 0.82 14.01 -26.61
N ILE A 548 0.44 14.82 -27.61
CA ILE A 548 0.87 16.21 -27.77
C ILE A 548 -0.29 17.16 -27.53
N HIS A 549 -0.25 17.85 -26.40
CA HIS A 549 -1.28 18.78 -25.97
C HIS A 549 -0.85 20.22 -26.27
N ILE A 550 -1.74 21.05 -26.81
CA ILE A 550 -1.49 22.49 -27.05
C ILE A 550 -2.52 23.33 -26.31
N LEU A 551 -2.05 24.37 -25.61
CA LEU A 551 -2.87 25.23 -24.75
C LEU A 551 -2.77 26.71 -25.20
N PHE A 552 -3.88 27.44 -25.08
CA PHE A 552 -4.06 28.83 -25.50
C PHE A 552 -4.51 29.70 -24.31
N ASP A 553 -4.82 30.98 -24.54
CA ASP A 553 -5.35 31.87 -23.48
C ASP A 553 -6.80 31.54 -23.07
N GLN A 554 -7.53 30.81 -23.92
CA GLN A 554 -8.89 30.31 -23.72
C GLN A 554 -9.01 28.96 -24.44
N HIS A 555 -10.05 28.18 -24.15
CA HIS A 555 -10.28 26.94 -24.89
C HIS A 555 -10.57 27.26 -26.36
N GLU A 556 -9.83 26.66 -27.29
CA GLU A 556 -9.94 26.92 -28.73
C GLU A 556 -10.30 25.64 -29.48
N VAL A 557 -11.05 25.77 -30.59
CA VAL A 557 -11.19 24.70 -31.58
C VAL A 557 -10.18 24.93 -32.71
N VAL A 558 -9.23 24.00 -32.88
CA VAL A 558 -8.12 24.09 -33.84
C VAL A 558 -8.39 23.25 -35.09
N LEU A 559 -7.81 23.68 -36.23
CA LEU A 559 -7.89 22.91 -37.47
C LEU A 559 -6.71 21.92 -37.57
N SER A 560 -7.01 20.63 -37.36
CA SER A 560 -6.09 19.49 -37.37
C SER A 560 -6.44 18.52 -38.51
N ASP A 561 -5.53 18.31 -39.45
CA ASP A 561 -5.70 17.40 -40.61
C ASP A 561 -6.97 17.68 -41.44
N GLY A 562 -7.39 18.95 -41.46
CA GLY A 562 -8.61 19.42 -42.12
C GLY A 562 -9.89 19.28 -41.29
N ALA A 563 -9.87 18.50 -40.19
CA ALA A 563 -10.95 18.45 -39.22
C ALA A 563 -10.78 19.49 -38.10
N TRP A 564 -11.89 19.97 -37.55
CA TRP A 564 -11.89 20.84 -36.37
C TRP A 564 -11.92 19.99 -35.11
N THR A 565 -10.99 20.22 -34.17
CA THR A 565 -10.87 19.46 -32.91
C THR A 565 -10.46 20.37 -31.75
N GLU A 566 -10.58 19.92 -30.50
CA GLU A 566 -10.27 20.75 -29.34
C GLU A 566 -8.76 20.97 -29.11
N SER A 567 -8.42 22.12 -28.51
CA SER A 567 -7.17 22.33 -27.76
C SER A 567 -7.23 21.66 -26.38
N PHE A 568 -6.12 21.61 -25.65
CA PHE A 568 -6.13 21.12 -24.27
C PHE A 568 -7.02 21.99 -23.36
N GLN A 569 -7.90 21.36 -22.59
CA GLN A 569 -8.71 21.99 -21.55
C GLN A 569 -8.15 21.59 -20.17
N PRO A 570 -7.61 22.52 -19.36
CA PRO A 570 -7.05 22.24 -18.04
C PRO A 570 -8.10 22.36 -16.92
N GLY A 571 -9.00 21.38 -16.80
CA GLY A 571 -9.81 21.16 -15.59
C GLY A 571 -9.12 20.23 -14.59
N ASP A 572 -9.72 20.00 -13.41
CA ASP A 572 -9.12 19.22 -12.31
C ASP A 572 -8.55 17.86 -12.77
N ARG A 573 -9.39 17.02 -13.39
CA ARG A 573 -9.02 15.68 -13.87
C ARG A 573 -7.88 15.69 -14.91
N THR A 574 -7.83 16.71 -15.77
CA THR A 574 -6.81 16.83 -16.82
C THR A 574 -5.50 17.45 -16.33
N LEU A 575 -5.53 18.25 -15.25
CA LEU A 575 -4.33 18.78 -14.60
C LEU A 575 -3.69 17.74 -13.66
N ALA A 576 -4.50 16.87 -13.05
CA ALA A 576 -4.01 15.75 -12.25
C ALA A 576 -3.23 14.71 -13.10
N GLY A 577 -3.69 14.42 -14.33
CA GLY A 577 -3.03 13.49 -15.25
C GLY A 577 -1.73 13.97 -15.93
N LEU A 578 -1.27 15.19 -15.62
CA LEU A 578 0.05 15.71 -16.03
C LEU A 578 1.11 15.33 -15.00
N ASP A 579 2.34 15.04 -15.45
CA ASP A 579 3.47 14.87 -14.54
C ASP A 579 3.74 16.14 -13.73
N GLY A 580 4.38 16.00 -12.56
CA GLY A 580 4.57 17.11 -11.62
C GLY A 580 5.33 18.31 -12.20
N ALA A 581 6.23 18.09 -13.15
CA ALA A 581 6.98 19.18 -13.79
C ALA A 581 6.14 19.92 -14.85
N ALA A 582 5.40 19.18 -15.68
CA ALA A 582 4.45 19.72 -16.66
C ALA A 582 3.30 20.48 -15.97
N ARG A 583 2.75 19.94 -14.88
CA ARG A 583 1.71 20.59 -14.07
C ARG A 583 2.22 21.91 -13.48
N ALA A 584 3.44 21.94 -12.93
CA ALA A 584 4.05 23.16 -12.40
C ALA A 584 4.29 24.22 -13.50
N GLU A 585 4.69 23.84 -14.70
CA GLU A 585 4.85 24.77 -15.83
C GLU A 585 3.51 25.41 -16.25
N VAL A 586 2.44 24.61 -16.34
CA VAL A 586 1.10 25.11 -16.70
C VAL A 586 0.57 26.09 -15.64
N LEU A 587 0.70 25.78 -14.35
CA LEU A 587 0.28 26.66 -13.26
C LEU A 587 1.13 27.95 -13.18
N ALA A 588 2.42 27.90 -13.53
CA ALA A 588 3.26 29.10 -13.61
C ALA A 588 2.88 30.03 -14.78
N LEU A 589 2.36 29.48 -15.88
CA LEU A 589 1.87 30.24 -17.03
C LEU A 589 0.43 30.77 -16.85
N PHE A 590 -0.38 30.07 -16.06
CA PHE A 590 -1.78 30.38 -15.78
C PHE A 590 -2.08 30.23 -14.28
N PRO A 591 -1.68 31.20 -13.42
CA PRO A 591 -1.80 31.08 -11.96
C PRO A 591 -3.23 30.83 -11.48
N ASP A 592 -4.23 31.39 -12.17
CA ASP A 592 -5.64 31.27 -11.80
C ASP A 592 -6.13 29.80 -11.85
N LEU A 593 -5.49 28.93 -12.65
CA LEU A 593 -5.82 27.49 -12.70
C LEU A 593 -5.41 26.72 -11.44
N ALA A 594 -4.66 27.34 -10.51
CA ALA A 594 -4.38 26.74 -9.20
C ALA A 594 -5.64 26.69 -8.31
N GLU A 595 -6.59 27.61 -8.52
CA GLU A 595 -7.83 27.72 -7.77
C GLU A 595 -9.01 27.12 -8.56
N ALA A 596 -9.99 26.54 -7.86
CA ALA A 596 -11.18 25.94 -8.49
C ALA A 596 -11.96 26.96 -9.34
N GLU A 597 -12.12 28.20 -8.87
CA GLU A 597 -12.84 29.27 -9.58
C GLU A 597 -12.18 29.64 -10.93
N GLY A 598 -10.85 29.56 -11.02
CA GLY A 598 -10.13 29.80 -12.28
C GLY A 598 -10.20 28.62 -13.25
N ARG A 599 -10.31 27.38 -12.75
CA ARG A 599 -10.56 26.18 -13.56
C ARG A 599 -12.00 26.17 -14.11
N ASP A 600 -12.99 26.49 -13.29
CA ASP A 600 -14.38 26.70 -13.71
C ASP A 600 -14.52 27.85 -14.73
N GLY A 601 -13.64 28.85 -14.65
CA GLY A 601 -13.54 29.93 -15.64
C GLY A 601 -13.04 29.49 -17.04
N TYR A 602 -12.31 28.37 -17.15
CA TYR A 602 -11.78 27.85 -18.42
C TYR A 602 -12.79 26.91 -19.10
N LEU A 603 -13.95 27.47 -19.47
CA LEU A 603 -15.04 26.74 -20.10
C LEU A 603 -14.66 26.21 -21.51
N ALA A 604 -15.22 25.06 -21.87
CA ALA A 604 -15.08 24.50 -23.21
C ALA A 604 -15.76 25.41 -24.25
N ALA A 605 -15.13 25.59 -25.41
CA ALA A 605 -15.59 26.47 -26.48
C ALA A 605 -16.98 26.12 -27.06
N ARG A 606 -17.44 24.88 -26.88
CA ARG A 606 -18.74 24.36 -27.32
C ARG A 606 -19.24 23.33 -26.31
N ARG A 607 -20.54 23.05 -26.34
CA ARG A 607 -21.15 21.96 -25.56
C ARG A 607 -20.47 20.62 -25.89
N VAL A 608 -20.00 19.94 -24.84
CA VAL A 608 -19.47 18.58 -24.90
C VAL A 608 -20.61 17.57 -24.74
N LEU A 609 -20.63 16.53 -25.58
CA LEU A 609 -21.66 15.48 -25.53
C LEU A 609 -21.17 14.20 -24.84
N LYS A 610 -22.03 13.65 -23.98
CA LYS A 610 -21.88 12.31 -23.39
C LYS A 610 -22.10 11.22 -24.47
N ARG A 611 -21.66 9.98 -24.20
CA ARG A 611 -21.69 8.86 -25.15
C ARG A 611 -23.07 8.63 -25.81
N HIS A 612 -24.16 8.75 -25.04
CA HIS A 612 -25.52 8.58 -25.55
C HIS A 612 -26.01 9.79 -26.37
N GLU A 613 -25.58 11.00 -26.04
CA GLU A 613 -25.88 12.22 -26.80
C GLU A 613 -25.15 12.22 -28.15
N ALA A 614 -23.88 11.76 -28.17
CA ALA A 614 -23.06 11.64 -29.38
C ALA A 614 -23.73 10.79 -30.48
N ALA A 615 -24.40 9.70 -30.09
CA ALA A 615 -25.10 8.81 -31.02
C ALA A 615 -26.25 9.50 -31.79
N LEU A 616 -26.81 10.61 -31.28
CA LEU A 616 -27.87 11.36 -31.95
C LEU A 616 -27.35 12.21 -33.13
N VAL A 617 -26.07 12.56 -33.11
CA VAL A 617 -25.39 13.44 -34.08
C VAL A 617 -24.33 12.75 -34.94
N ALA A 618 -23.90 11.54 -34.59
CA ALA A 618 -23.08 10.70 -35.45
C ALA A 618 -23.74 10.49 -36.83
N VAL A 619 -22.88 10.44 -37.87
CA VAL A 619 -23.24 10.43 -39.30
C VAL A 619 -23.38 9.00 -39.81
#